data_AF-A0A5S3SZC8-F1
#
_entry.id   AF-A0A5S3SZC8-F1
#
_cell.length_a   1.000
_cell.length_b   1.000
_cell.length_c   1.000
_cell.angle_alpha   90.00
_cell.angle_beta   90.00
_cell.angle_gamma   90.00
#
_symmetry.space_group_name_H-M   'P 1'
#
loop_
_entity.id
_entity.type
_entity.pdbx_description
1 polymer ?
#
loop_
_entity_poly.entity_id
_entity_poly.type
_entity_poly.pdbx_seq_one_letter_code
_entity_poly.pdbx_strand_id
1 'polypeptide(L)'
;EEVIIDCEEQHQGSIMEELGYRKGELTNMNPDGKGHVRLDFIIPSRGLIGFRGQFLTLTSGTGILTSRFDHYGDLKEGAGVERRNGVMISMVPGKALSYALYTLQERGKLIIGHGTEVYEGMLVG
;
A
#
# COMPACT_ATOMS: atom_id res chain seq x y z
N GLU A 1 17.00 -0.39 1.84
CA GLU A 1 16.53 -1.63 2.49
C GLU A 1 16.63 -2.76 1.51
N GLU A 2 17.12 -3.88 2.00
CA GLU A 2 17.01 -5.17 1.32
C GLU A 2 15.65 -5.76 1.66
N VAL A 3 14.87 -6.10 0.64
CA VAL A 3 13.53 -6.65 0.77
C VAL A 3 13.49 -7.98 0.05
N ILE A 4 13.16 -9.02 0.81
CA ILE A 4 13.06 -10.40 0.36
C ILE A 4 11.58 -10.77 0.38
N ILE A 5 11.07 -11.18 -0.77
CA ILE A 5 9.68 -11.56 -0.96
C ILE A 5 9.62 -13.00 -1.44
N ASP A 6 8.79 -13.81 -0.80
CA ASP A 6 8.37 -15.12 -1.28
C ASP A 6 6.89 -15.04 -1.65
N CYS A 7 6.56 -15.38 -2.88
CA CYS A 7 5.18 -15.42 -3.34
C CYS A 7 4.99 -16.50 -4.40
N GLU A 8 3.74 -16.85 -4.66
CA GLU A 8 3.40 -17.71 -5.79
C GLU A 8 3.68 -17.01 -7.13
N GLU A 9 4.07 -17.78 -8.15
CA GLU A 9 4.44 -17.26 -9.50
C GLU A 9 3.33 -16.41 -10.12
N GLN A 10 2.06 -16.70 -9.82
CA GLN A 10 0.92 -15.92 -10.31
C GLN A 10 0.91 -14.46 -9.83
N HIS A 11 1.47 -14.18 -8.65
CA HIS A 11 1.49 -12.84 -8.06
C HIS A 11 2.79 -12.08 -8.39
N GLN A 12 3.79 -12.76 -8.98
CA GLN A 12 5.12 -12.22 -9.27
C GLN A 12 5.05 -10.92 -10.08
N GLY A 13 4.28 -10.91 -11.18
CA GLY A 13 4.20 -9.76 -12.08
C GLY A 13 3.68 -8.49 -11.38
N SER A 14 2.58 -8.63 -10.63
CA SER A 14 1.95 -7.53 -9.89
C SER A 14 2.89 -6.96 -8.82
N ILE A 15 3.65 -7.81 -8.13
CA ILE A 15 4.62 -7.37 -7.12
C ILE A 15 5.79 -6.63 -7.76
N MET A 16 6.32 -7.15 -8.87
CA MET A 16 7.42 -6.51 -9.61
C MET A 16 7.02 -5.12 -10.13
N GLU A 17 5.80 -4.97 -10.66
CA GLU A 17 5.30 -3.69 -11.15
C GLU A 17 5.20 -2.65 -10.02
N GLU A 18 4.59 -3.03 -8.89
CA GLU A 18 4.41 -2.14 -7.74
C GLU A 18 5.73 -1.72 -7.08
N LEU A 19 6.69 -2.64 -6.96
CA LEU A 19 8.03 -2.32 -6.46
C LEU A 19 8.82 -1.48 -7.46
N GLY A 20 8.61 -1.69 -8.77
CA GLY A 20 9.18 -0.85 -9.83
C GLY A 20 8.72 0.61 -9.73
N TYR A 21 7.43 0.85 -9.51
CA TYR A 21 6.92 2.22 -9.26
C TYR A 21 7.56 2.87 -8.04
N ARG A 22 7.90 2.08 -7.01
CA ARG A 22 8.53 2.52 -5.77
C ARG A 22 10.06 2.59 -5.85
N LYS A 23 10.64 2.52 -7.06
CA LYS A 23 12.09 2.55 -7.32
C LYS A 23 12.86 1.42 -6.64
N GLY A 24 12.20 0.27 -6.48
CA GLY A 24 12.83 -0.98 -6.10
C GLY A 24 13.60 -1.55 -7.29
N GLU A 25 14.86 -1.91 -7.05
CA GLU A 25 15.71 -2.60 -8.02
C GLU A 25 15.74 -4.08 -7.67
N LEU A 26 15.39 -4.92 -8.63
CA LEU A 26 15.49 -6.37 -8.49
C LEU A 26 16.98 -6.75 -8.52
N THR A 27 17.48 -7.33 -7.44
CA THR A 27 18.86 -7.82 -7.37
C THR A 27 18.96 -9.28 -7.72
N ASN A 28 17.95 -10.07 -7.34
CA ASN A 28 17.96 -11.51 -7.55
C ASN A 28 16.53 -12.06 -7.65
N MET A 29 16.38 -13.13 -8.42
CA MET A 29 15.13 -13.86 -8.61
C MET A 29 15.44 -15.34 -8.65
N ASN A 30 14.83 -16.10 -7.75
CA ASN A 30 15.06 -17.54 -7.63
C ASN A 30 13.72 -18.29 -7.56
N PRO A 31 13.29 -18.95 -8.65
CA PRO A 31 12.11 -19.80 -8.64
C PRO A 31 12.42 -21.18 -8.01
N ASP A 32 11.55 -21.67 -7.12
CA ASP A 32 11.69 -23.01 -6.50
C ASP A 32 11.20 -24.14 -7.44
N GLY A 33 10.62 -23.81 -8.59
CA GLY A 33 10.09 -24.78 -9.56
C GLY A 33 8.84 -25.55 -9.08
N LYS A 34 8.35 -25.23 -7.88
CA LYS A 34 7.12 -25.77 -7.27
C LYS A 34 5.98 -24.75 -7.22
N GLY A 35 6.08 -23.68 -8.02
CA GLY A 35 5.07 -22.61 -8.10
C GLY A 35 5.30 -21.42 -7.17
N HIS A 36 6.40 -21.41 -6.40
CA HIS A 36 6.84 -20.29 -5.58
C HIS A 36 8.10 -19.65 -6.17
N VAL A 37 8.22 -18.34 -6.01
CA VAL A 37 9.36 -17.54 -6.43
C VAL A 37 9.82 -16.64 -5.29
N ARG A 38 11.13 -16.64 -5.07
CA ARG A 38 11.80 -15.71 -4.17
C ARG A 38 12.38 -14.55 -4.97
N LEU A 39 12.05 -13.33 -4.56
CA LEU A 39 12.51 -12.09 -5.16
C LEU A 39 13.28 -11.28 -4.13
N ASP A 40 14.51 -10.89 -4.46
CA ASP A 40 15.32 -10.01 -3.63
C ASP A 40 15.37 -8.62 -4.31
N PHE A 41 15.08 -7.57 -3.54
CA PHE A 41 15.04 -6.18 -4.00
C PHE A 41 15.88 -5.28 -3.11
N ILE A 42 16.48 -4.25 -3.71
CA ILE A 42 16.98 -3.08 -3.00
C ILE A 42 16.02 -1.91 -3.25
N ILE A 43 15.38 -1.44 -2.18
CA ILE A 43 14.41 -0.35 -2.23
C ILE A 43 14.73 0.73 -1.19
N PRO A 44 14.55 2.02 -1.51
CA PRO A 44 14.61 3.07 -0.49
C PRO A 44 13.50 2.88 0.55
N SER A 45 13.81 3.10 1.83
CA SER A 45 12.84 2.94 2.92
C SER A 45 11.55 3.75 2.71
N ARG A 46 11.63 4.93 2.06
CA ARG A 46 10.47 5.76 1.74
C ARG A 46 9.49 5.07 0.78
N GLY A 47 10.01 4.32 -0.18
CA GLY A 47 9.21 3.56 -1.14
C GLY A 47 8.51 2.37 -0.50
N LEU A 48 9.06 1.83 0.60
CA LEU A 48 8.49 0.69 1.31
C LEU A 48 7.29 1.06 2.22
N ILE A 49 7.15 2.35 2.57
CA ILE A 49 6.06 2.81 3.45
C ILE A 49 4.70 2.50 2.79
N GLY A 50 3.82 1.85 3.56
CA GLY A 50 2.48 1.44 3.12
C GLY A 50 2.43 0.22 2.20
N PHE A 51 3.58 -0.29 1.71
CA PHE A 51 3.60 -1.43 0.79
C PHE A 51 3.15 -2.74 1.46
N ARG A 52 3.46 -2.95 2.74
CA ARG A 52 3.10 -4.19 3.45
C ARG A 52 1.60 -4.51 3.42
N GLY A 53 0.72 -3.51 3.57
CA GLY A 53 -0.73 -3.72 3.50
C GLY A 53 -1.21 -4.05 2.08
N GLN A 54 -0.62 -3.38 1.08
CA GLN A 54 -0.90 -3.64 -0.33
C GLN A 54 -0.40 -5.02 -0.76
N PHE A 55 0.78 -5.43 -0.30
CA PHE A 55 1.38 -6.73 -0.57
C PHE A 55 0.50 -7.89 -0.09
N LEU A 56 -0.04 -7.80 1.12
CA LEU A 56 -0.99 -8.80 1.64
C LEU A 56 -2.25 -8.89 0.77
N THR A 57 -2.72 -7.76 0.24
CA THR A 57 -3.87 -7.73 -0.68
C THR A 57 -3.53 -8.36 -2.02
N LEU A 58 -2.35 -8.06 -2.58
CA LEU A 58 -1.88 -8.58 -3.87
C LEU A 58 -1.61 -10.08 -3.85
N THR A 59 -1.16 -10.60 -2.72
CA THR A 59 -0.84 -12.02 -2.54
C THR A 59 -1.99 -12.82 -1.92
N SER A 60 -3.15 -12.20 -1.68
CA SER A 60 -4.25 -12.82 -0.93
C SER A 60 -3.82 -13.42 0.42
N GLY A 61 -2.77 -12.87 1.02
CA GLY A 61 -2.19 -13.32 2.28
C GLY A 61 -1.23 -14.51 2.20
N THR A 62 -0.91 -15.05 1.03
CA THR A 62 0.00 -16.21 0.90
C THR A 62 1.47 -15.82 0.84
N GLY A 63 1.77 -14.56 0.52
CA GLY A 63 3.14 -14.08 0.39
C GLY A 63 3.82 -13.77 1.72
N ILE A 64 5.14 -13.97 1.75
CA ILE A 64 6.01 -13.63 2.89
C ILE A 64 6.90 -12.45 2.48
N LEU A 65 6.90 -11.38 3.28
CA LEU A 65 7.75 -10.22 3.06
C LEU A 65 8.65 -9.98 4.27
N THR A 66 9.95 -10.00 4.02
CA THR A 66 10.99 -9.66 5.00
C THR A 66 11.74 -8.43 4.51
N SER A 67 11.94 -7.44 5.37
CA SER A 67 12.79 -6.29 5.06
C SER A 67 13.86 -6.10 6.12
N ARG A 68 15.04 -5.64 5.67
CA ARG A 68 16.18 -5.33 6.53
C ARG A 68 16.84 -4.05 6.04
N PHE A 69 17.34 -3.25 6.99
CA PHE A 69 18.21 -2.13 6.67
C PHE A 69 19.52 -2.65 6.04
N ASP A 70 19.89 -2.04 4.91
CA ASP A 70 21.07 -2.42 4.11
C ASP A 70 22.13 -1.32 4.19
N HIS A 71 21.93 -0.18 3.52
CA HIS A 71 22.82 0.98 3.57
C HIS A 71 22.08 2.31 3.37
N TYR A 72 22.81 3.42 3.57
CA TYR A 72 22.41 4.76 3.10
C TYR A 72 23.02 5.02 1.72
N GLY A 73 22.23 5.53 0.80
CA GLY A 73 22.67 5.93 -0.54
C GLY A 73 22.08 7.29 -0.95
N ASP A 74 22.40 7.72 -2.15
CA ASP A 74 21.87 8.95 -2.72
C ASP A 74 20.34 8.92 -2.82
N LEU A 75 19.75 10.10 -2.78
CA LEU A 75 18.29 10.23 -2.86
C LEU A 75 17.80 9.79 -4.24
N LYS A 76 17.13 8.63 -4.29
CA LYS A 76 16.33 8.25 -5.47
C LYS A 76 15.13 9.18 -5.61
N GLU A 77 15.16 10.05 -6.62
CA GLU A 77 14.02 10.93 -6.96
C GLU A 77 12.79 10.10 -7.36
N GLY A 78 11.60 10.55 -6.92
CA GLY A 78 10.34 9.85 -7.19
C GLY A 78 10.16 8.52 -6.44
N ALA A 79 10.98 8.23 -5.43
CA ALA A 79 10.83 7.05 -4.56
C ALA A 79 9.70 7.19 -3.51
N GLY A 80 9.01 8.33 -3.46
CA GLY A 80 7.85 8.54 -2.60
C GLY A 80 6.58 8.12 -3.31
N VAL A 81 5.72 7.37 -2.61
CA VAL A 81 4.34 7.16 -3.07
C VAL A 81 3.52 8.36 -2.63
N GLU A 82 3.22 9.25 -3.58
CA GLU A 82 2.20 10.27 -3.37
C GLU A 82 0.82 9.61 -3.38
N ARG A 83 -0.05 10.03 -2.45
CA ARG A 83 -1.45 9.61 -2.48
C ARG A 83 -2.11 10.21 -3.72
N ARG A 84 -2.63 9.34 -4.59
CA ARG A 84 -3.40 9.76 -5.79
C ARG A 84 -4.78 10.31 -5.44
N ASN A 85 -5.32 9.94 -4.29
CA ASN A 85 -6.67 10.29 -3.87
C ASN A 85 -6.64 11.46 -2.87
N GLY A 86 -7.57 12.40 -3.04
CA GLY A 86 -7.91 13.37 -2.02
C GLY A 86 -8.63 12.73 -0.83
N VAL A 87 -9.01 13.58 0.12
CA VAL A 87 -9.73 13.17 1.32
C VAL A 87 -11.04 13.94 1.45
N MET A 88 -12.05 13.32 2.05
CA MET A 88 -13.31 13.94 2.43
C MET A 88 -13.21 14.39 3.90
N ILE A 89 -13.45 15.67 4.13
CA ILE A 89 -13.31 16.31 5.45
C ILE A 89 -14.70 16.73 5.93
N SER A 90 -15.01 16.42 7.20
CA SER A 90 -16.24 16.89 7.83
C SER A 90 -16.19 18.40 8.06
N MET A 91 -17.26 19.09 7.66
CA MET A 91 -17.40 20.54 7.86
C MET A 91 -18.00 20.92 9.21
N VAL A 92 -18.70 20.00 9.88
CA VAL A 92 -19.50 20.30 11.09
C VAL A 92 -19.41 19.14 12.07
N PRO A 93 -19.40 19.39 13.40
CA PRO A 93 -19.54 18.33 14.38
C PRO A 93 -20.97 17.78 14.47
N GLY A 94 -21.13 16.48 14.69
CA GLY A 94 -22.44 15.85 14.85
C GLY A 94 -22.45 14.35 14.59
N LYS A 95 -23.63 13.74 14.51
CA LYS A 95 -23.78 12.31 14.18
C LYS A 95 -23.94 12.12 12.67
N ALA A 96 -23.18 11.21 12.09
CA ALA A 96 -23.24 10.89 10.67
C ALA A 96 -24.55 10.13 10.32
N LEU A 97 -25.39 10.73 9.48
CA LEU A 97 -26.66 10.14 9.05
C LEU A 97 -26.46 9.30 7.79
N SER A 98 -27.11 8.13 7.71
CA SER A 98 -27.03 7.25 6.52
C SER A 98 -27.40 7.96 5.23
N TYR A 99 -28.37 8.88 5.29
CA TYR A 99 -28.80 9.67 4.14
C TYR A 99 -27.68 10.54 3.56
N ALA A 100 -26.88 11.18 4.42
CA ALA A 100 -25.73 11.96 3.99
C ALA A 100 -24.60 11.06 3.50
N LEU A 101 -24.30 9.97 4.21
CA LEU A 101 -23.26 9.01 3.82
C LEU A 101 -23.57 8.34 2.47
N TYR A 102 -24.84 8.07 2.17
CA TYR A 102 -25.25 7.44 0.91
C TYR A 102 -24.93 8.28 -0.33
N THR A 103 -24.98 9.61 -0.23
CA THR A 103 -24.60 10.49 -1.34
C THR A 103 -23.08 10.71 -1.41
N LEU A 104 -22.40 10.68 -0.26
CA LEU A 104 -20.94 10.86 -0.19
C LEU A 104 -20.16 9.62 -0.68
N GLN A 105 -20.67 8.40 -0.47
CA GLN A 105 -20.01 7.18 -0.93
C GLN A 105 -19.92 7.06 -2.46
N GLU A 106 -20.73 7.82 -3.22
CA GLU A 106 -20.61 7.88 -4.69
C GLU A 106 -19.32 8.61 -5.11
N ARG A 107 -18.75 9.46 -4.24
CA ARG A 107 -17.57 10.27 -4.51
C ARG A 107 -16.26 9.62 -4.03
N GLY A 108 -16.33 8.60 -3.17
CA GLY A 108 -15.16 7.99 -2.56
C GLY A 108 -15.49 6.90 -1.55
N LYS A 109 -14.47 6.28 -0.97
CA LYS A 109 -14.64 5.24 0.05
C LYS A 109 -14.74 5.88 1.43
N LEU A 110 -15.89 5.74 2.07
CA LEU A 110 -16.09 6.22 3.43
C LEU A 110 -15.36 5.32 4.44
N ILE A 111 -14.83 5.94 5.50
CA ILE A 111 -14.24 5.24 6.65
C ILE A 111 -15.15 5.26 7.89
N ILE A 112 -16.29 5.96 7.83
CA ILE A 112 -17.28 6.07 8.89
C ILE A 112 -18.62 5.44 8.49
N GLY A 113 -19.37 4.96 9.48
CA GLY A 113 -20.72 4.41 9.30
C GLY A 113 -21.81 5.31 9.89
N HIS A 114 -23.05 4.86 9.79
CA HIS A 114 -24.19 5.54 10.41
C HIS A 114 -24.03 5.67 11.94
N GLY A 115 -24.38 6.83 12.48
CA GLY A 115 -24.38 7.11 13.92
C GLY A 115 -23.00 7.47 14.48
N THR A 116 -21.94 7.45 13.66
CA THR A 116 -20.60 7.86 14.07
C THR A 116 -20.59 9.35 14.42
N GLU A 117 -20.11 9.70 15.61
CA GLU A 117 -19.89 11.09 16.00
C GLU A 117 -18.64 11.63 15.29
N VAL A 118 -18.83 12.69 14.52
CA VAL A 118 -17.79 13.39 13.76
C VAL A 118 -17.56 14.78 14.33
N TYR A 119 -16.36 15.31 14.10
CA TYR A 119 -15.99 16.69 14.43
C TYR A 119 -15.52 17.43 13.18
N GLU A 120 -15.51 18.76 13.21
CA GLU A 120 -15.02 19.58 12.09
C GLU A 120 -13.53 19.32 11.84
N GLY A 121 -13.16 19.10 10.58
CA GLY A 121 -11.79 18.72 10.22
C GLY A 121 -11.50 17.21 10.31
N MET A 122 -12.45 16.39 10.78
CA MET A 122 -12.31 14.92 10.79
C MET A 122 -12.31 14.37 9.35
N LEU A 123 -11.36 13.48 9.04
CA LEU A 123 -11.37 12.72 7.80
C LEU A 123 -12.47 11.67 7.85
N VAL A 124 -13.35 11.68 6.86
CA VAL A 124 -14.51 10.78 6.78
C VAL A 124 -14.46 9.83 5.57
N GLY A 125 -13.51 10.06 4.65
CA GLY A 125 -13.13 9.15 3.57
C GLY A 125 -12.15 9.78 2.59
#